data_AF-Q6QUJ9-F1
#
_entry.id   AF-Q6QUJ9-F1
#
_cell.length_a   1.000
_cell.length_b   1.000
_cell.length_c   1.000
_cell.angle_alpha   90.00
_cell.angle_beta   90.00
_cell.angle_gamma   90.00
#
_symmetry.space_group_name_H-M   'P 1'
#
loop_
_entity.id
_entity.type
_entity.pdbx_description
1 polymer ?
#
loop_
_entity_poly.entity_id
_entity_poly.type
_entity_poly.pdbx_seq_one_letter_code
_entity_poly.pdbx_strand_id
1 'polypeptide(L)'
;CLGSQYAGWSLSHEKFFALGSGPGRSLARKEALFQELPYKDSADRSTIVLEAGAPPPEAVVAKVANDCGVSPDKLAFVYAPTQSLTGSVQVVGRVLEVALHKAHELKFPLEHIVDGIATAPLSPPHPDFVTAMGRTNDA
;
A
#
# COMPACT_ATOMS: atom_id res chain seq x y z
N CYS A 1 -9.15 -0.34 4.89
CA CYS A 1 -8.21 0.63 4.27
C CYS A 1 -6.88 0.72 4.99
N LEU A 2 -6.81 1.29 6.21
CA LEU A 2 -5.55 1.59 6.88
C LEU A 2 -4.65 0.38 7.20
N GLY A 3 -5.24 -0.74 7.63
CA GLY A 3 -4.50 -1.96 7.96
C GLY A 3 -3.97 -2.76 6.77
N SER A 4 -4.33 -2.40 5.52
CA SER A 4 -3.90 -3.14 4.32
C SER A 4 -3.61 -2.19 3.17
N GLN A 5 -4.62 -1.53 2.60
CA GLN A 5 -4.49 -0.67 1.41
C GLN A 5 -3.46 0.46 1.56
N TYR A 6 -3.40 1.16 2.70
CA TYR A 6 -2.50 2.31 2.89
C TYR A 6 -1.05 1.99 2.51
N ALA A 7 -0.38 2.92 1.81
CA ALA A 7 0.99 2.78 1.32
C ALA A 7 2.02 3.29 2.34
N GLY A 8 1.96 2.80 3.57
CA GLY A 8 2.79 3.31 4.66
C GLY A 8 4.09 2.54 4.91
N TRP A 9 4.31 1.38 4.27
CA TRP A 9 5.52 0.59 4.51
C TRP A 9 6.64 0.98 3.54
N SER A 10 7.57 1.82 4.01
CA SER A 10 8.78 2.16 3.24
C SER A 10 9.71 0.96 3.07
N LEU A 11 9.99 0.58 1.82
CA LEU A 11 10.88 -0.52 1.45
C LEU A 11 12.01 0.02 0.57
N SER A 12 13.26 -0.15 1.01
CA SER A 12 14.43 0.33 0.28
C SER A 12 15.60 -0.65 0.35
N HIS A 13 16.37 -0.70 -0.73
CA HIS A 13 17.63 -1.42 -0.83
C HIS A 13 18.46 -0.85 -1.98
N GLU A 14 19.65 -0.32 -1.69
CA GLU A 14 20.48 0.38 -2.67
C GLU A 14 19.69 1.46 -3.44
N LYS A 15 19.53 1.29 -4.76
CA LYS A 15 18.77 2.20 -5.63
C LYS A 15 17.28 1.89 -5.69
N PHE A 16 16.84 0.77 -5.12
CA PHE A 16 15.44 0.40 -5.06
C PHE A 16 14.74 1.16 -3.92
N PHE A 17 13.62 1.79 -4.24
CA PHE A 17 12.71 2.40 -3.27
C PHE A 17 11.27 2.19 -3.74
N ALA A 18 10.41 1.74 -2.83
CA ALA A 18 8.98 1.64 -3.07
C ALA A 18 8.20 1.80 -1.77
N LEU A 19 6.96 2.27 -1.88
CA LEU A 19 5.99 2.19 -0.80
C LEU A 19 5.18 0.90 -0.93
N GLY A 20 5.19 0.10 0.13
CA GLY A 20 4.44 -1.13 0.26
C GLY A 20 3.02 -0.89 0.75
N SER A 21 2.07 -1.52 0.08
CA SER A 21 0.67 -1.66 0.44
C SER A 21 0.29 -3.14 0.56
N GLY A 22 -0.92 -3.42 1.03
CA GLY A 22 -1.53 -4.74 1.01
C GLY A 22 -1.45 -5.50 2.34
N PRO A 23 -2.00 -6.72 2.38
CA PRO A 23 -2.22 -7.48 3.61
C PRO A 23 -0.95 -7.91 4.33
N GLY A 24 0.22 -7.95 3.67
CA GLY A 24 1.47 -8.24 4.38
C GLY A 24 1.84 -7.18 5.41
N ARG A 25 1.33 -5.94 5.28
CA ARG A 25 1.51 -4.90 6.30
C ARG A 25 0.90 -5.31 7.64
N SER A 26 -0.27 -5.94 7.64
CA SER A 26 -0.93 -6.39 8.88
C SER A 26 -0.30 -7.62 9.53
N LEU A 27 0.53 -8.36 8.80
CA LEU A 27 1.43 -9.38 9.38
C LEU A 27 2.67 -8.72 9.97
N ALA A 28 3.35 -7.88 9.19
CA ALA A 28 4.65 -7.32 9.55
C ALA A 28 4.61 -6.23 10.62
N ARG A 29 3.54 -5.42 10.65
CA ARG A 29 3.27 -4.36 11.63
C ARG A 29 4.48 -3.46 11.93
N LYS A 30 5.22 -3.05 10.90
CA LYS A 30 6.43 -2.21 11.04
C LYS A 30 6.15 -0.72 11.20
N GLU A 31 4.92 -0.30 10.92
CA GLU A 31 4.51 1.10 10.96
C GLU A 31 3.88 1.44 12.33
N ALA A 32 4.07 2.67 12.80
CA ALA A 32 3.49 3.16 14.05
C ALA A 32 1.96 3.06 14.07
N LEU A 33 1.32 3.22 12.92
CA LEU A 33 -0.13 3.04 12.72
C LEU A 33 -0.66 1.73 13.32
N PHE A 34 0.11 0.64 13.27
CA PHE A 34 -0.33 -0.64 13.81
C PHE A 34 -0.33 -0.70 15.34
N GLN A 35 0.21 0.28 16.06
CA GLN A 35 0.06 0.42 17.51
C GLN A 35 -1.34 0.96 17.88
N GLU A 36 -1.96 1.69 16.96
CA GLU A 36 -3.27 2.33 17.13
C GLU A 36 -4.41 1.46 16.58
N LEU A 37 -4.12 0.64 15.56
CA LEU A 37 -5.11 -0.29 15.01
C LEU A 37 -5.23 -1.57 15.88
N PRO A 38 -6.43 -1.93 16.36
CA PRO A 38 -6.67 -3.17 17.10
C PRO A 38 -6.74 -4.39 16.16
N TYR A 39 -5.84 -4.48 15.19
CA TYR A 39 -5.80 -5.53 14.18
C TYR A 39 -4.37 -6.04 13.96
N LYS A 40 -4.26 -7.37 13.97
CA LYS A 40 -3.07 -8.11 13.56
C LYS A 40 -3.56 -9.32 12.76
N ASP A 41 -2.98 -9.51 11.59
CA ASP A 41 -3.33 -10.65 10.76
C ASP A 41 -2.62 -11.93 11.24
N SER A 42 -3.17 -13.09 10.89
CA SER A 42 -2.58 -14.39 11.16
C SER A 42 -2.78 -15.28 9.93
N ALA A 43 -1.74 -15.36 9.11
CA ALA A 43 -1.74 -16.13 7.87
C ALA A 43 -0.37 -16.76 7.64
N ASP A 44 -0.35 -17.89 6.94
CA ASP A 44 0.90 -18.55 6.54
C ASP A 44 1.39 -18.09 5.16
N ARG A 45 0.60 -17.27 4.46
CA ARG A 45 0.91 -16.66 3.15
C ARG A 45 0.56 -15.19 3.15
N SER A 46 1.21 -14.42 2.28
CA SER A 46 0.91 -13.00 2.18
C SER A 46 1.14 -12.41 0.80
N THR A 47 0.60 -11.20 0.60
CA THR A 47 0.79 -10.39 -0.60
C THR A 47 1.18 -8.98 -0.22
N ILE A 48 2.18 -8.43 -0.92
CA ILE A 48 2.54 -7.01 -0.90
C ILE A 48 2.30 -6.42 -2.28
N VAL A 49 1.76 -5.20 -2.29
CA VAL A 49 1.56 -4.40 -3.50
C VAL A 49 2.57 -3.26 -3.50
N LEU A 50 3.29 -3.09 -4.59
CA LEU A 50 4.31 -2.07 -4.76
C LEU A 50 3.95 -1.15 -5.93
N GLU A 51 4.00 0.15 -5.70
CA GLU A 51 4.03 1.12 -6.78
C GLU A 51 5.47 1.21 -7.31
N ALA A 52 5.80 0.36 -8.29
CA ALA A 52 7.15 0.20 -8.81
C ALA A 52 7.13 -0.26 -10.27
N GLY A 53 8.10 0.22 -11.06
CA GLY A 53 8.27 -0.18 -12.47
C GLY A 53 9.06 -1.47 -12.69
N ALA A 54 9.54 -2.11 -11.61
CA ALA A 54 10.35 -3.31 -11.64
C ALA A 54 10.03 -4.19 -10.42
N PRO A 55 10.29 -5.51 -10.49
CA PRO A 55 10.15 -6.38 -9.34
C PRO A 55 11.10 -5.96 -8.21
N PRO A 56 10.76 -6.25 -6.94
CA PRO A 56 11.65 -5.97 -5.81
C PRO A 56 12.93 -6.84 -5.90
N PRO A 57 14.09 -6.32 -5.45
CA PRO A 57 15.31 -7.12 -5.36
C PRO A 57 15.18 -8.21 -4.29
N GLU A 58 15.99 -9.27 -4.41
CA GLU A 58 15.96 -10.41 -3.49
C GLU A 58 16.11 -10.01 -2.02
N ALA A 59 16.96 -9.00 -1.73
CA ALA A 59 17.13 -8.49 -0.37
C ALA A 59 15.83 -7.89 0.22
N VAL A 60 15.00 -7.23 -0.60
CA VAL A 60 13.69 -6.72 -0.18
C VAL A 60 12.72 -7.87 0.01
N VAL A 61 12.72 -8.87 -0.88
CA VAL A 61 11.89 -10.09 -0.74
C VAL A 61 12.19 -10.81 0.57
N ALA A 62 13.47 -11.06 0.87
CA ALA A 62 13.89 -11.74 2.10
C ALA A 62 13.51 -10.93 3.36
N LYS A 63 13.72 -9.61 3.33
CA LYS A 63 13.33 -8.71 4.42
C LYS A 63 11.83 -8.78 4.69
N VAL A 64 11.00 -8.65 3.65
CA VAL A 64 9.54 -8.67 3.79
C VAL A 64 9.06 -10.03 4.28
N ALA A 65 9.61 -11.13 3.75
CA ALA A 65 9.26 -12.48 4.19
C ALA A 65 9.54 -12.68 5.69
N ASN A 66 10.74 -12.30 6.15
CA ASN A 66 11.11 -12.34 7.56
C ASN A 66 10.19 -11.46 8.42
N ASP A 67 9.94 -10.23 7.97
CA ASP A 67 9.10 -9.28 8.68
C ASP A 67 7.65 -9.76 8.82
N CYS A 68 7.11 -10.42 7.78
CA CYS A 68 5.78 -11.02 7.78
C CYS A 68 5.72 -12.40 8.48
N GLY A 69 6.86 -12.99 8.85
CA GLY A 69 6.92 -14.32 9.46
C GLY A 69 6.51 -15.46 8.51
N VAL A 70 6.70 -15.30 7.21
CA VAL A 70 6.39 -16.30 6.18
C VAL A 70 7.64 -16.67 5.38
N SER A 71 7.63 -17.85 4.75
CA SER A 71 8.71 -18.23 3.83
C SER A 71 8.58 -17.48 2.48
N PRO A 72 9.68 -17.24 1.75
CA PRO A 72 9.63 -16.49 0.48
C PRO A 72 8.70 -17.09 -0.58
N ASP A 73 8.57 -18.42 -0.64
CA ASP A 73 7.66 -19.13 -1.55
C ASP A 73 6.17 -18.90 -1.21
N LYS A 74 5.89 -18.43 0.00
CA LYS A 74 4.55 -18.08 0.49
C LYS A 74 4.26 -16.57 0.42
N LEU A 75 5.18 -15.77 -0.12
CA LEU A 75 5.04 -14.33 -0.29
C LEU A 75 4.89 -13.98 -1.77
N ALA A 76 3.80 -13.29 -2.10
CA ALA A 76 3.57 -12.74 -3.44
C ALA A 76 3.82 -11.23 -3.46
N PHE A 77 4.42 -10.76 -4.56
CA PHE A 77 4.52 -9.33 -4.86
C PHE A 77 3.73 -9.01 -6.12
N VAL A 78 2.86 -8.03 -6.01
CA VAL A 78 2.23 -7.37 -7.16
C VAL A 78 2.91 -6.02 -7.31
N TYR A 79 3.44 -5.71 -8.48
CA TYR A 79 4.02 -4.40 -8.74
C TYR A 79 3.46 -3.82 -10.03
N ALA A 80 3.23 -2.51 -10.02
CA ALA A 80 2.79 -1.77 -11.20
C ALA A 80 3.34 -0.34 -11.16
N PRO A 81 3.84 0.18 -12.29
CA PRO A 81 4.24 1.58 -12.37
C PRO A 81 3.02 2.49 -12.39
N THR A 82 3.14 3.68 -11.81
CA THR A 82 2.09 4.71 -11.74
C THR A 82 1.51 5.06 -13.12
N GLN A 83 2.33 5.02 -14.17
CA GLN A 83 1.93 5.32 -15.55
C GLN A 83 1.04 4.24 -16.20
N SER A 84 0.94 3.05 -15.60
CA SER A 84 0.13 1.96 -16.13
C SER A 84 -1.35 2.10 -15.74
N LEU A 85 -2.23 1.41 -16.46
CA LEU A 85 -3.64 1.30 -16.09
C LEU A 85 -3.80 0.73 -14.67
N THR A 86 -3.05 -0.32 -14.32
CA THR A 86 -3.08 -0.90 -12.97
C THR A 86 -2.63 0.10 -11.92
N GLY A 87 -1.56 0.86 -12.20
CA GLY A 87 -1.07 1.93 -11.33
C GLY A 87 -2.11 3.02 -11.11
N SER A 88 -2.73 3.53 -12.18
CA SER A 88 -3.78 4.53 -12.09
C SER A 88 -5.00 4.02 -11.31
N VAL A 89 -5.50 2.82 -11.65
CA VAL A 89 -6.66 2.23 -10.96
C VAL A 89 -6.40 2.00 -9.48
N GLN A 90 -5.21 1.51 -9.10
CA GLN A 90 -4.92 1.25 -7.69
C GLN A 90 -4.76 2.54 -6.87
N VAL A 91 -4.18 3.61 -7.44
CA VAL A 91 -4.08 4.90 -6.74
C VAL A 91 -5.46 5.52 -6.57
N VAL A 92 -6.24 5.63 -7.66
CA VAL A 92 -7.60 6.20 -7.62
C VAL A 92 -8.54 5.38 -6.72
N GLY A 93 -8.38 4.05 -6.70
CA GLY A 93 -9.13 3.15 -5.82
C GLY A 93 -8.87 3.36 -4.32
N ARG A 94 -7.91 4.22 -3.94
CA ARG A 94 -7.64 4.62 -2.55
C ARG A 94 -8.53 5.75 -2.07
N VAL A 95 -9.47 6.25 -2.87
CA VAL A 95 -10.32 7.40 -2.49
C VAL A 95 -10.93 7.28 -1.08
N LEU A 96 -11.43 6.09 -0.68
CA LEU A 96 -11.91 5.88 0.69
C LEU A 96 -10.77 5.85 1.71
N GLU A 97 -9.64 5.22 1.37
CA GLU A 97 -8.46 5.16 2.23
C GLU A 97 -7.89 6.53 2.53
N VAL A 98 -7.81 7.43 1.55
CA VAL A 98 -7.36 8.82 1.75
C VAL A 98 -8.24 9.55 2.76
N ALA A 99 -9.56 9.38 2.69
CA ALA A 99 -10.49 9.95 3.66
C ALA A 99 -10.26 9.39 5.08
N LEU A 100 -10.07 8.07 5.20
CA LEU A 100 -9.81 7.42 6.49
C LEU A 100 -8.45 7.78 7.07
N HIS A 101 -7.43 7.90 6.22
CA HIS A 101 -6.10 8.33 6.62
C HIS A 101 -6.15 9.80 7.09
N LYS A 102 -6.89 10.66 6.40
CA LYS A 102 -7.07 12.04 6.84
C LYS A 102 -7.80 12.15 8.17
N ALA A 103 -8.85 11.34 8.38
CA ALA A 103 -9.55 11.28 9.67
C ALA A 103 -8.59 10.87 10.81
N HIS A 104 -7.78 9.84 10.59
CA HIS A 104 -6.73 9.38 11.52
C HIS A 104 -5.71 10.47 11.82
N GLU A 105 -5.18 11.16 10.79
CA GLU A 105 -4.22 12.25 10.94
C GLU A 105 -4.79 13.43 11.74
N LEU A 106 -6.10 13.69 11.59
CA LEU A 106 -6.84 14.69 12.38
C LEU A 106 -7.23 14.19 13.78
N LYS A 107 -6.76 13.01 14.19
CA LYS A 107 -7.03 12.38 15.49
C LYS A 107 -8.52 12.10 15.74
N PHE A 108 -9.29 11.92 14.67
CA PHE A 108 -10.65 11.40 14.80
C PHE A 108 -10.58 9.92 15.21
N PRO A 109 -11.37 9.48 16.22
CA PRO A 109 -11.38 8.09 16.67
C PRO A 109 -11.86 7.16 15.54
N LEU A 110 -10.99 6.27 15.07
CA LEU A 110 -11.27 5.39 13.92
C LEU A 110 -12.39 4.39 14.23
N GLU A 111 -12.56 4.01 15.49
CA GLU A 111 -13.64 3.15 15.97
C GLU A 111 -15.04 3.77 15.81
N HIS A 112 -15.13 5.09 15.61
CA HIS A 112 -16.39 5.77 15.31
C HIS A 112 -16.75 5.73 13.81
N ILE A 113 -15.84 5.26 12.95
CA ILE A 113 -16.11 5.05 11.53
C ILE A 113 -16.63 3.63 11.34
N VAL A 114 -17.93 3.49 11.12
CA VAL A 114 -18.60 2.18 11.00
C VAL A 114 -18.44 1.60 9.59
N ASP A 115 -18.69 2.40 8.55
CA ASP A 115 -18.50 2.01 7.16
C ASP A 115 -18.09 3.22 6.29
N GLY A 116 -17.92 2.97 4.99
CA GLY A 116 -17.78 4.04 4.02
C GLY A 116 -17.82 3.53 2.59
N ILE A 117 -18.29 4.38 1.69
CA ILE A 117 -18.22 4.20 0.25
C ILE A 117 -17.66 5.48 -0.37
N ALA A 118 -16.80 5.33 -1.36
CA ALA A 118 -16.28 6.45 -2.12
C ALA A 118 -16.03 6.03 -3.56
N THR A 119 -16.15 7.00 -4.46
CA THR A 119 -15.96 6.83 -5.90
C THR A 119 -15.11 7.99 -6.41
N ALA A 120 -14.13 7.67 -7.24
CA ALA A 120 -13.29 8.65 -7.92
C ALA A 120 -13.16 8.26 -9.42
N PRO A 121 -13.11 9.24 -10.34
CA PRO A 121 -12.95 8.97 -11.76
C PRO A 121 -11.53 8.51 -12.07
N LEU A 122 -11.36 7.56 -12.99
CA LEU A 122 -10.01 7.21 -13.45
C LEU A 122 -9.39 8.38 -14.22
N SER A 123 -8.12 8.66 -13.94
CA SER A 123 -7.37 9.69 -14.65
C SER A 123 -6.74 9.15 -15.95
N PRO A 124 -6.64 9.97 -17.01
CA PRO A 124 -5.98 9.54 -18.24
C PRO A 124 -4.49 9.24 -18.00
N PRO A 125 -3.97 8.08 -18.46
CA PRO A 125 -2.57 7.71 -18.24
C PRO A 125 -1.62 8.73 -18.89
N HIS A 126 -0.42 8.84 -18.35
CA HIS A 126 0.62 9.73 -18.86
C HIS A 126 1.99 9.03 -18.79
N PRO A 127 2.86 9.14 -19.81
CA PRO A 127 4.15 8.47 -19.82
C PRO A 127 5.17 9.08 -18.84
N ASP A 128 5.06 10.38 -18.57
CA ASP A 128 5.87 11.04 -17.54
C ASP A 128 5.35 10.68 -16.13
N PHE A 129 6.28 10.27 -15.25
CA PHE A 129 5.98 9.80 -13.89
C PHE A 129 5.32 10.88 -13.05
N VAL A 130 5.89 12.09 -13.04
CA VAL A 130 5.43 13.18 -12.17
C VAL A 130 4.01 13.59 -12.56
N THR A 131 3.74 13.67 -13.86
CA THR A 131 2.43 13.99 -14.40
C THR A 131 1.42 12.87 -14.11
N ALA A 132 1.81 11.60 -14.24
CA ALA A 132 0.93 10.48 -13.92
C ALA A 132 0.54 10.47 -12.45
N MET A 133 1.54 10.62 -11.55
CA MET A 133 1.34 10.70 -10.10
C MET A 133 0.42 11.88 -9.72
N GLY A 134 0.63 13.05 -10.32
CA GLY A 134 -0.25 14.21 -10.11
C GLY A 134 -1.69 13.89 -10.51
N ARG A 135 -1.90 13.40 -11.74
CA ARG A 135 -3.23 13.05 -12.25
C ARG A 135 -3.96 11.98 -11.43
N THR A 136 -3.24 10.99 -10.90
CA THR A 136 -3.86 9.94 -10.07
C THR A 136 -4.20 10.42 -8.67
N ASN A 137 -3.47 11.40 -8.14
CA ASN A 137 -3.76 12.00 -6.83
C ASN A 137 -4.84 13.09 -6.91
N ASP A 138 -4.95 13.78 -8.05
CA ASP A 138 -5.99 14.80 -8.32
C ASP A 138 -7.38 14.17 -8.55
N ALA A 139 -7.42 12.89 -8.89
CA ALA A 139 -8.63 12.11 -9.17
C ALA A 139 -9.27 11.57 -7.88
#